data_AF-A0A6N7IPC2-F1
#
_entry.id   AF-A0A6N7IPC2-F1
#
_cell.length_a   1.000
_cell.length_b   1.000
_cell.length_c   1.000
_cell.angle_alpha   90.00
_cell.angle_beta   90.00
_cell.angle_gamma   90.00
#
_symmetry.space_group_name_H-M   'P 1'
#
loop_
_entity.id
_entity.type
_entity.pdbx_description
1 polymer ?
#
loop_
_entity_poly.entity_id
_entity_poly.type
_entity_poly.pdbx_seq_one_letter_code
_entity_poly.pdbx_strand_id
1 'polypeptide(L)'
;MKSSANLLTNSDEQRIARLKKRVEEAKAARAAAAARKEMAEKRLAEVEAQIRAMGVEPDRVEEEIARLEMEIAEKIQRVEELLRPFEELVARAGVPD
;
A
#
# COMPACT_ATOMS: atom_id res chain seq x y z
N MET A 1 33.34 -32.10 -48.35
CA MET A 1 33.01 -30.68 -48.06
C MET A 1 31.57 -30.45 -47.54
N LYS A 2 30.63 -31.40 -47.64
CA LYS A 2 29.23 -31.20 -47.19
C LYS A 2 29.00 -31.23 -45.66
N SER A 3 29.96 -31.69 -44.87
CA SER A 3 29.78 -31.92 -43.42
C SER A 3 29.80 -30.62 -42.59
N SER A 4 30.70 -29.68 -42.90
CA SER A 4 30.84 -28.42 -42.13
C SER A 4 29.69 -27.44 -42.33
N ALA A 5 29.11 -27.38 -43.54
CA ALA A 5 27.96 -26.52 -43.83
C ALA A 5 26.70 -26.96 -43.06
N ASN A 6 26.49 -28.27 -42.88
CA ASN A 6 25.32 -28.83 -42.20
C ASN A 6 25.37 -28.65 -40.67
N LEU A 7 26.57 -28.54 -40.08
CA LEU A 7 26.78 -28.25 -38.67
C LEU A 7 26.47 -26.78 -38.33
N LEU A 8 26.77 -25.85 -39.24
CA LEU A 8 26.51 -24.43 -39.10
C LEU A 8 25.01 -24.10 -39.17
N THR A 9 24.28 -24.67 -40.14
CA THR A 9 22.82 -24.51 -40.23
C THR A 9 22.11 -25.03 -38.98
N ASN A 10 22.52 -26.18 -38.46
CA ASN A 10 21.96 -26.73 -37.22
C ASN A 10 22.26 -25.84 -35.99
N SER A 11 23.46 -25.23 -35.94
CA SER A 11 23.81 -24.26 -34.89
C SER A 11 22.96 -22.99 -34.94
N ASP A 12 22.75 -22.43 -36.13
CA ASP A 12 21.95 -21.22 -36.32
C ASP A 12 20.46 -21.47 -36.06
N GLU A 13 19.92 -22.63 -36.47
CA GLU A 13 18.56 -23.06 -36.13
C GLU A 13 18.36 -23.18 -34.61
N GLN A 14 19.33 -23.74 -33.88
CA GLN A 14 19.29 -23.80 -32.42
C GLN A 14 19.33 -22.41 -31.78
N ARG A 15 20.12 -21.48 -32.33
CA ARG A 15 20.15 -20.08 -31.85
C ARG A 15 18.82 -19.39 -32.09
N ILE A 16 18.22 -19.54 -33.27
CA ILE A 16 16.89 -19.00 -33.59
C ILE A 16 15.82 -19.57 -32.66
N ALA A 17 15.84 -20.88 -32.38
CA ALA A 17 14.90 -21.51 -31.47
C ALA A 17 15.02 -20.96 -30.04
N ARG A 18 16.25 -20.77 -29.53
CA ARG A 18 16.49 -20.14 -28.22
C ARG A 18 16.01 -18.70 -28.18
N LEU A 19 16.23 -17.92 -29.25
CA LEU A 19 15.75 -16.54 -29.34
C LEU A 19 14.22 -16.47 -29.36
N LYS A 20 13.55 -17.34 -30.12
CA LYS A 20 12.09 -17.45 -30.13
C LYS A 20 11.55 -17.77 -28.73
N LYS A 21 12.15 -18.74 -28.03
CA LYS A 21 11.76 -19.08 -26.65
C LYS A 21 11.88 -17.87 -25.71
N ARG A 22 13.00 -17.15 -25.76
CA ARG A 22 13.21 -15.94 -24.96
C ARG A 22 12.20 -14.83 -25.26
N VAL A 23 11.80 -14.69 -26.52
CA VAL A 23 10.76 -13.73 -26.93
C VAL A 23 9.41 -14.10 -26.34
N GLU A 24 9.02 -15.37 -26.37
CA GLU A 24 7.76 -15.83 -25.77
C GLU A 24 7.76 -15.66 -24.25
N GLU A 25 8.87 -15.99 -23.58
CA GLU A 25 9.05 -15.74 -22.14
C GLU A 25 8.92 -14.24 -21.82
N ALA A 26 9.54 -13.37 -22.62
CA ALA A 26 9.44 -11.92 -22.43
C ALA A 26 8.01 -11.40 -22.63
N LYS A 27 7.28 -11.92 -23.62
CA LYS A 27 5.85 -11.57 -23.84
C LYS A 27 5.00 -11.99 -22.64
N ALA A 28 5.19 -13.20 -22.14
CA ALA A 28 4.47 -13.70 -20.97
C ALA A 28 4.77 -12.85 -19.73
N ALA A 29 6.05 -12.53 -19.49
CA ALA A 29 6.46 -11.66 -18.39
C ALA A 29 5.84 -10.26 -18.50
N ARG A 30 5.81 -9.68 -19.71
CA ARG A 30 5.18 -8.38 -19.96
C ARG A 30 3.68 -8.41 -19.68
N ALA A 31 2.98 -9.45 -20.15
CA ALA A 31 1.55 -9.61 -19.90
C ALA A 31 1.26 -9.72 -18.40
N ALA A 32 2.03 -10.52 -17.68
CA ALA A 32 1.92 -10.64 -16.22
C ALA A 32 2.19 -9.31 -15.50
N ALA A 33 3.21 -8.55 -15.92
CA ALA A 33 3.52 -7.24 -15.36
C ALA A 33 2.39 -6.23 -15.62
N ALA A 34 1.81 -6.23 -16.82
CA ALA A 34 0.69 -5.36 -17.16
C ALA A 34 -0.55 -5.67 -16.30
N ALA A 35 -0.89 -6.95 -16.13
CA ALA A 35 -2.00 -7.37 -15.28
C ALA A 35 -1.79 -6.97 -13.81
N ARG A 36 -0.57 -7.14 -13.29
CA ARG A 36 -0.22 -6.71 -11.92
C ARG A 36 -0.34 -5.19 -11.75
N LYS A 37 0.12 -4.43 -12.75
CA LYS A 37 0.00 -2.97 -12.76
C LYS A 37 -1.46 -2.53 -12.71
N GLU A 38 -2.31 -3.09 -13.58
CA GLU A 38 -3.73 -2.78 -13.62
C GLU A 38 -4.42 -3.10 -12.29
N MET A 39 -4.10 -4.25 -11.68
CA MET A 39 -4.62 -4.61 -10.35
C MET A 39 -4.17 -3.63 -9.26
N ALA A 40 -2.91 -3.19 -9.30
CA ALA A 40 -2.38 -2.24 -8.33
C ALA A 40 -3.05 -0.86 -8.48
N GLU A 41 -3.24 -0.39 -9.71
CA GLU A 41 -3.91 0.89 -10.01
C GLU A 41 -5.38 0.85 -9.56
N LYS A 42 -6.09 -0.26 -9.77
CA LYS A 42 -7.46 -0.43 -9.26
C LYS A 42 -7.52 -0.37 -7.73
N ARG A 43 -6.65 -1.10 -7.05
CA ARG A 43 -6.57 -1.07 -5.57
C ARG A 43 -6.22 0.32 -5.05
N LEU A 44 -5.29 1.03 -5.70
CA LEU A 44 -4.95 2.39 -5.33
C LEU A 44 -6.16 3.30 -5.43
N ALA A 45 -6.88 3.27 -6.55
CA ALA A 45 -8.09 4.07 -6.74
C ALA A 45 -9.19 3.74 -5.72
N GLU A 46 -9.37 2.46 -5.37
CA GLU A 46 -10.30 2.04 -4.31
C GLU A 46 -9.93 2.61 -2.94
N VAL A 47 -8.64 2.52 -2.56
CA VAL A 47 -8.15 3.06 -1.28
C VAL A 47 -8.29 4.57 -1.24
N GLU A 48 -7.91 5.28 -2.30
CA GLU A 48 -8.08 6.73 -2.37
C GLU A 48 -9.54 7.16 -2.29
N ALA A 49 -10.46 6.41 -2.92
CA ALA A 49 -11.89 6.68 -2.83
C ALA A 49 -12.42 6.49 -1.40
N GLN A 50 -11.95 5.46 -0.68
CA GLN A 50 -12.29 5.27 0.73
C GLN A 50 -11.77 6.40 1.61
N ILE A 51 -10.53 6.86 1.38
CA ILE A 51 -9.95 7.99 2.11
C ILE A 51 -10.79 9.26 1.88
N ARG A 52 -11.13 9.57 0.63
CA ARG A 52 -12.00 10.72 0.30
C ARG A 52 -13.40 10.58 0.88
N ALA A 53 -13.96 9.36 0.95
CA ALA A 53 -15.25 9.11 1.57
C ALA A 53 -15.24 9.39 3.09
N MET A 54 -14.07 9.30 3.74
CA MET A 54 -13.88 9.74 5.13
C MET A 54 -13.70 11.27 5.26
N GLY A 55 -13.74 12.01 4.15
CA GLY A 55 -13.59 13.47 4.13
C GLY A 55 -12.14 13.97 4.13
N VAL A 56 -11.18 13.08 3.85
CA VAL A 56 -9.74 13.37 3.89
C VAL A 56 -9.15 13.22 2.49
N GLU A 57 -8.20 14.06 2.10
CA GLU A 57 -7.47 13.84 0.85
C GLU A 57 -6.34 12.81 1.04
N PRO A 58 -6.09 11.89 0.08
CA PRO A 58 -5.10 10.82 0.25
C PRO A 58 -3.68 11.28 0.55
N ASP A 59 -3.29 12.45 0.06
CA ASP A 59 -1.97 13.05 0.29
C ASP A 59 -1.85 13.79 1.64
N ARG A 60 -2.94 13.84 2.42
CA ARG A 60 -3.03 14.55 3.71
C ARG A 60 -3.46 13.68 4.88
N VAL A 61 -3.45 12.35 4.71
CA VAL A 61 -3.89 11.41 5.76
C VAL A 61 -3.10 11.62 7.05
N GLU A 62 -1.79 11.78 6.95
CA GLU A 62 -0.88 11.94 8.07
C GLU A 62 -1.07 13.27 8.79
N GLU A 63 -1.33 14.35 8.05
CA GLU A 63 -1.67 15.65 8.61
C GLU A 63 -3.00 15.58 9.39
N GLU A 64 -3.99 14.90 8.83
CA GLU A 64 -5.29 14.73 9.47
C GLU A 64 -5.21 13.84 10.71
N ILE A 65 -4.41 12.77 10.70
CA ILE A 65 -4.14 11.95 11.89
C ILE A 65 -3.54 12.81 13.00
N ALA A 66 -2.50 13.60 12.71
CA ALA A 66 -1.86 14.46 13.70
C ALA A 66 -2.84 15.50 14.28
N ARG A 67 -3.70 16.08 13.44
CA ARG A 67 -4.76 17.01 13.88
C ARG A 67 -5.73 16.32 14.85
N LEU A 68 -6.19 15.13 14.50
CA LEU A 68 -7.13 14.35 15.32
C LEU A 68 -6.50 13.90 16.65
N GLU A 69 -5.23 13.49 16.65
CA GLU A 69 -4.49 13.12 17.87
C GLU A 69 -4.39 14.30 18.84
N MET A 70 -4.07 15.50 18.34
CA MET A 70 -4.09 16.73 19.15
C MET A 70 -5.49 17.02 19.71
N GLU A 71 -6.51 16.95 18.85
CA GLU A 71 -7.89 17.21 19.26
C GLU A 71 -8.38 16.22 20.33
N ILE A 72 -7.98 14.95 20.25
CA ILE A 72 -8.26 13.94 21.26
C ILE A 72 -7.58 14.31 22.59
N ALA A 73 -6.29 14.65 22.56
CA ALA A 73 -5.54 15.00 23.77
C ALA A 73 -6.14 16.23 24.47
N GLU A 74 -6.50 17.26 23.72
CA GLU A 74 -7.16 18.46 24.25
C GLU A 74 -8.51 18.15 24.90
N LYS A 75 -9.33 17.30 24.26
CA LYS A 75 -10.63 16.90 24.82
C LYS A 75 -10.47 16.09 26.09
N ILE A 76 -9.50 15.17 26.15
CA ILE A 76 -9.20 14.38 27.36
C ILE A 76 -8.81 15.33 28.50
N GLN A 77 -7.86 16.23 28.28
CA GLN A 77 -7.46 17.20 29.30
C GLN A 77 -8.66 18.03 29.80
N ARG A 78 -9.53 18.46 28.89
CA ARG A 78 -10.72 19.23 29.25
C ARG A 78 -11.70 18.42 30.10
N VAL A 79 -11.87 17.13 29.80
CA VAL A 79 -12.70 16.23 30.63
C VAL A 79 -12.09 16.07 32.02
N GLU A 80 -10.79 15.85 32.12
CA GLU A 80 -10.09 15.76 33.41
C GLU A 80 -10.24 17.04 34.24
N GLU A 81 -10.09 18.21 33.62
CA GLU A 81 -10.30 19.50 34.28
C GLU A 81 -11.73 19.69 34.79
N LEU A 82 -12.73 19.21 34.05
CA LEU A 82 -14.14 19.25 34.45
C LEU A 82 -14.46 18.29 35.60
N LEU A 83 -13.80 17.12 35.64
CA LEU A 83 -14.02 16.11 36.68
C LEU A 83 -13.26 16.40 37.96
N ARG A 84 -12.10 17.07 37.89
CA ARG A 84 -11.23 17.36 39.03
C ARG A 84 -11.96 17.95 40.26
N PRO A 85 -12.86 18.95 40.14
CA PRO A 85 -13.56 19.48 41.32
C PRO A 85 -14.47 18.46 42.01
N PHE A 86 -15.09 17.57 41.23
CA PHE A 86 -15.92 16.49 41.76
C PHE A 86 -15.06 15.42 42.45
N GLU A 87 -13.96 15.01 41.82
CA GLU A 87 -13.00 14.05 42.38
C GLU A 87 -12.40 14.55 43.70
N GLU A 88 -12.02 15.84 43.77
CA GLU A 88 -11.53 16.47 44.99
C GLU A 88 -12.57 16.46 46.11
N LEU A 89 -13.86 16.64 45.78
CA LEU A 89 -14.95 16.61 46.75
C LEU A 89 -15.18 15.18 47.28
N VAL A 90 -15.15 14.18 46.40
CA VAL A 90 -15.25 12.76 46.78
C VAL A 90 -14.06 12.35 47.66
N ALA A 91 -12.83 12.73 47.28
CA ALA A 91 -11.63 12.44 48.05
C ALA A 91 -11.65 13.07 49.46
N ARG A 92 -12.18 14.28 49.59
CA ARG A 92 -12.36 14.95 50.90
C ARG A 92 -13.50 14.34 51.74
N ALA A 93 -14.51 13.76 51.10
CA ALA A 93 -15.64 13.12 51.76
C ALA A 93 -15.32 11.71 52.30
N GLY A 94 -14.14 11.15 51.97
CA GLY A 94 -13.67 9.86 52.50
C GLY A 94 -14.50 8.65 52.07
N VAL A 95 -15.20 8.74 50.94
CA VAL A 95 -15.95 7.61 50.38
C VAL A 95 -14.96 6.71 49.63
N PRO A 96 -14.73 5.45 50.04
CA PRO A 96 -13.88 4.52 49.31
C PRO A 96 -14.60 4.01 48.05
N ASP A 97 -13.80 3.66 47.03
CA ASP A 97 -14.20 3.10 45.73
C ASP A 97 -15.28 2.00 45.79
#